data_AF-A0A9D8UUK4-F1
#
_entry.id   AF-A0A9D8UUK4-F1
#
_cell.length_a   1.000
_cell.length_b   1.000
_cell.length_c   1.000
_cell.angle_alpha   90.00
_cell.angle_beta   90.00
_cell.angle_gamma   90.00
#
_symmetry.space_group_name_H-M   'P 1'
#
loop_
_entity.id
_entity.type
_entity.pdbx_description
1 polymer ?
#
loop_
_entity_poly.entity_id
_entity_poly.type
_entity_poly.pdbx_seq_one_letter_code
_entity_poly.pdbx_strand_id
1 'polypeptide(L)' 'MLTRAPARKSVNLSLNKELLAEAKELGINMSRIAEESIAQAVSAEKSRRWKEENREAIESSNAYVEKHGLPLAKYRMF' A
#
# COMPACT_ATOMS: atom_id res chain seq x y z
N MET A 1 -0.49 25.83 -5.99
CA MET A 1 0.68 25.11 -6.56
C MET A 1 0.16 24.03 -7.47
N LEU A 2 0.44 24.09 -8.77
CA LEU A 2 0.03 23.03 -9.72
C LEU A 2 0.97 21.84 -9.55
N THR A 3 0.50 20.78 -8.90
CA THR A 3 1.23 19.51 -8.79
C THR A 3 1.33 18.90 -10.18
N ARG A 4 2.53 18.95 -10.77
CA ARG A 4 2.81 18.34 -12.07
C ARG A 4 2.64 16.83 -11.95
N ALA A 5 1.91 16.23 -12.88
CA ALA A 5 1.74 14.77 -12.93
C ALA A 5 3.12 14.08 -12.97
N PRO A 6 3.31 12.98 -12.23
CA PRO A 6 4.58 12.28 -12.18
C PRO A 6 4.99 11.82 -13.59
N ALA A 7 6.29 11.91 -13.88
CA ALA A 7 6.82 11.48 -15.16
C ALA A 7 6.63 9.96 -15.31
N ARG A 8 5.98 9.53 -16.40
CA ARG A 8 5.78 8.11 -16.71
C ARG A 8 6.97 7.57 -17.49
N LYS A 9 7.41 6.37 -17.14
CA LYS A 9 8.44 5.63 -17.86
C LYS A 9 7.82 4.33 -18.39
N SER A 10 7.96 4.07 -19.70
CA SER A 10 7.58 2.79 -20.27
C SER A 10 8.54 1.71 -19.79
N VAL A 11 7.98 0.54 -19.46
CA VAL A 11 8.73 -0.65 -19.04
C VAL A 11 8.28 -1.82 -19.89
N ASN A 12 9.23 -2.66 -20.30
CA ASN A 12 8.92 -3.91 -21.00
C ASN A 12 8.73 -5.02 -19.96
N LEU A 13 7.58 -5.69 -20.01
CA LEU A 13 7.20 -6.77 -19.11
C LEU A 13 6.78 -7.98 -19.95
N SER A 14 7.14 -9.18 -19.49
CA SER A 14 6.68 -10.43 -20.08
C SER A 14 5.45 -10.93 -19.32
N LEU A 15 4.34 -11.12 -20.02
CA LEU A 15 3.07 -11.60 -19.46
C LEU A 15 2.54 -12.77 -20.29
N ASN A 16 1.60 -13.52 -19.72
CA ASN A 16 0.92 -14.59 -20.44
C ASN A 16 0.20 -14.03 -21.68
N LYS A 17 0.43 -14.66 -22.84
CA LYS A 17 -0.03 -14.17 -24.14
C LYS A 17 -1.54 -14.31 -24.28
N GLU A 18 -2.11 -15.41 -23.81
CA GLU A 18 -3.54 -15.71 -23.87
C GLU A 18 -4.33 -14.68 -23.03
N LEU A 19 -3.85 -14.37 -21.82
CA LEU A 19 -4.43 -13.37 -20.94
C LEU A 19 -4.39 -11.96 -21.55
N LEU A 20 -3.30 -11.61 -22.24
CA LEU A 20 -3.20 -10.33 -22.94
C LEU A 20 -4.20 -10.22 -24.10
N ALA A 21 -4.41 -11.32 -24.83
CA ALA A 21 -5.38 -11.37 -25.91
C ALA A 21 -6.80 -11.19 -25.35
N GLU A 22 -7.17 -11.94 -24.32
CA GLU A 22 -8.46 -11.84 -23.65
C GLU A 22 -8.70 -10.43 -23.08
N ALA A 23 -7.72 -9.87 -22.36
CA ALA A 23 -7.83 -8.52 -21.82
C ALA A 23 -8.05 -7.46 -22.91
N LYS A 24 -7.42 -7.64 -24.07
CA LYS A 24 -7.60 -6.75 -25.22
C LYS A 24 -8.98 -6.90 -25.85
N GLU A 25 -9.48 -8.12 -26.00
CA GLU A 25 -10.84 -8.40 -26.50
C GLU A 25 -11.91 -7.80 -25.58
N LEU A 26 -11.68 -7.85 -24.27
CA LEU A 26 -12.55 -7.26 -23.25
C LEU A 26 -12.39 -5.74 -23.09
N GLY A 27 -11.49 -5.11 -23.85
CA GLY A 27 -11.25 -3.65 -23.79
C GLY A 27 -10.63 -3.17 -22.47
N ILE A 28 -9.93 -4.05 -21.75
CA ILE A 28 -9.32 -3.72 -20.46
C ILE A 28 -8.12 -2.78 -20.65
N ASN A 29 -8.10 -1.70 -19.87
CA ASN A 29 -6.96 -0.78 -19.84
C ASN A 29 -5.80 -1.37 -19.02
N MET A 30 -4.98 -2.19 -19.68
CA MET A 30 -3.86 -2.91 -19.06
C MET A 30 -2.86 -1.97 -18.37
N SER A 31 -2.56 -0.81 -18.95
CA SER A 31 -1.63 0.14 -18.34
C SER A 31 -2.15 0.67 -17.00
N ARG A 32 -3.44 0.98 -16.93
CA ARG A 32 -4.08 1.45 -15.70
C ARG A 32 -4.09 0.35 -14.63
N ILE A 33 -4.50 -0.86 -14.99
CA ILE A 33 -4.53 -2.00 -14.06
C ILE A 33 -3.13 -2.33 -13.55
N ALA A 34 -2.13 -2.31 -14.43
CA ALA A 34 -0.74 -2.53 -14.04
C ALA A 34 -0.25 -1.47 -13.03
N GLU A 35 -0.53 -0.19 -13.29
CA GLU A 35 -0.16 0.90 -12.39
C GLU A 35 -0.84 0.76 -11.02
N GLU A 36 -2.14 0.49 -10.98
CA GLU A 36 -2.90 0.29 -9.74
C GLU A 36 -2.39 -0.92 -8.96
N SER A 37 -2.14 -2.04 -9.64
CA SER A 37 -1.63 -3.28 -9.02
C SER A 37 -0.23 -3.10 -8.45
N ILE A 38 0.66 -2.42 -9.19
CA ILE A 38 2.02 -2.13 -8.73
C ILE A 38 1.98 -1.18 -7.53
N ALA A 39 1.13 -0.14 -7.57
CA ALA A 39 0.99 0.80 -6.45
C ALA A 39 0.52 0.10 -5.17
N GLN A 40 -0.45 -0.81 -5.28
CA GLN A 40 -0.93 -1.63 -4.16
C GLN A 40 0.17 -2.53 -3.61
N ALA A 41 0.90 -3.25 -4.47
CA ALA A 41 2.00 -4.12 -4.06
C ALA A 41 3.12 -3.33 -3.35
N VAL A 42 3.49 -2.17 -3.88
CA VAL A 42 4.49 -1.27 -3.26
C VAL A 42 4.02 -0.77 -1.90
N SER A 43 2.76 -0.36 -1.78
CA SER A 43 2.20 0.13 -0.51
C SER A 43 2.15 -0.96 0.55
N ALA A 44 1.76 -2.18 0.16
CA ALA A 44 1.75 -3.34 1.03
C ALA A 44 3.15 -3.68 1.54
N GLU A 45 4.15 -3.71 0.65
CA GLU A 45 5.54 -4.01 1.02
C GLU A 45 6.15 -2.93 1.91
N LYS A 46 5.89 -1.65 1.63
CA LYS A 46 6.28 -0.55 2.52
C LYS A 46 5.67 -0.69 3.91
N SER A 47 4.37 -1.02 3.97
CA SER A 47 3.67 -1.23 5.24
C SER A 47 4.24 -2.42 6.01
N ARG A 48 4.60 -3.50 5.31
CA ARG A 48 5.24 -4.68 5.91
C ARG A 48 6.59 -4.31 6.52
N ARG A 49 7.46 -3.63 5.78
CA ARG A 49 8.78 -3.19 6.25
C ARG A 49 8.67 -2.24 7.42
N TRP A 50 7.77 -1.26 7.34
CA TRP A 50 7.55 -0.33 8.43
C TRP A 50 7.12 -1.05 9.72
N LYS A 51 6.21 -2.03 9.64
CA LYS A 51 5.83 -2.84 10.81
C LYS A 51 7.00 -3.63 11.39
N GLU A 52 7.86 -4.16 10.53
CA GLU A 52 9.05 -4.91 10.94
C GLU A 52 10.05 -3.99 11.65
N GLU A 53 10.34 -2.83 11.07
CA GLU A 53 11.23 -1.81 11.64
C GLU A 53 10.70 -1.22 12.96
N ASN A 54 9.38 -1.09 13.10
CA ASN A 54 8.74 -0.48 14.28
C ASN A 54 8.21 -1.51 15.28
N ARG A 55 8.53 -2.80 15.11
CA ARG A 55 7.98 -3.89 15.92
C ARG A 55 8.21 -3.66 17.42
N GLU A 56 9.44 -3.35 17.82
CA GLU A 56 9.79 -3.12 19.23
C GLU A 56 9.06 -1.91 19.82
N ALA A 57 8.92 -0.82 19.05
CA ALA A 57 8.19 0.37 19.49
C ALA A 57 6.69 0.07 19.65
N ILE A 58 6.10 -0.71 18.74
CA ILE A 58 4.71 -1.15 18.81
C ILE A 58 4.51 -2.06 20.04
N GLU A 59 5.38 -3.04 20.25
CA GLU A 59 5.32 -3.95 21.41
C GLU A 59 5.45 -3.18 22.73
N SER A 60 6.41 -2.25 22.83
CA SER A 60 6.58 -1.38 24.00
C SER A 60 5.33 -0.53 24.28
N SER A 61 4.75 0.06 23.24
CA SER A 61 3.51 0.84 23.33
C SER A 61 2.33 -0.03 23.78
N ASN A 62 2.17 -1.22 23.21
CA ASN A 62 1.11 -2.16 23.57
C ASN A 62 1.24 -2.60 25.03
N ALA A 63 2.44 -2.97 25.48
CA ALA A 63 2.71 -3.37 26.86
C ALA A 63 2.41 -2.22 27.84
N TYR A 64 2.72 -0.97 27.48
CA TYR A 64 2.34 0.19 28.29
C TYR A 64 0.82 0.31 28.41
N VAL A 65 0.09 0.20 27.30
CA VAL A 65 -1.38 0.29 27.28
C VAL A 65 -2.03 -0.83 28.08
N GLU A 66 -1.51 -2.06 27.99
CA GLU A 66 -2.00 -3.20 28.78
C GLU A 66 -1.84 -2.95 30.29
N LYS A 67 -0.70 -2.38 30.68
CA LYS A 67 -0.39 -2.14 32.09
C LYS A 67 -1.08 -0.90 32.67
N HIS A 68 -1.23 0.16 31.88
CA HIS A 68 -1.65 1.48 32.35
C HIS A 68 -3.03 1.92 31.83
N GLY A 69 -3.64 1.12 30.95
CA GLY A 69 -4.81 1.51 30.18
C GLY A 69 -4.48 2.49 29.06
N LEU A 70 -5.50 2.88 28.31
CA LEU A 70 -5.34 3.84 27.22
C LEU A 70 -4.92 5.22 27.76
N PRO A 71 -3.79 5.78 27.31
CA PRO A 71 -3.42 7.14 27.62
C PRO A 71 -4.56 8.09 27.29
N LEU A 72 -4.82 9.05 28.18
CA LEU A 72 -5.81 10.11 27.98
C LEU A 72 -7.27 9.65 27.82
N ALA A 73 -7.59 8.37 28.09
CA ALA A 73 -8.96 7.85 28.02
C ALA A 73 -9.96 8.70 28.83
N LYS A 74 -9.50 9.27 29.96
CA LYS A 74 -10.28 10.18 30.83
C LYS A 74 -10.76 11.47 30.16
N TYR A 75 -10.23 11.83 28.99
CA TYR A 75 -10.63 13.02 28.23
C TYR A 75 -11.41 12.68 26.96
N ARG A 76 -11.70 11.40 26.70
CA ARG A 76 -12.47 10.99 25.53
C ARG A 76 -13.94 11.37 25.75
N MET A 77 -14.38 12.45 25.09
CA MET A 77 -15.79 12.75 24.91
C MET A 77 -16.30 11.87 23.76
N PHE A 78 -17.41 11.17 24.02
CA PHE A 78 -18.02 10.11 23.21
C PHE A 78 -18.12 10.42 21.72
#